data_AF-A0A2V8QMJ5-F1
#
_entry.id   AF-A0A2V8QMJ5-F1
#
_cell.length_a   1.000
_cell.length_b   1.000
_cell.length_c   1.000
_cell.angle_alpha   90.00
_cell.angle_beta   90.00
_cell.angle_gamma   90.00
#
_symmetry.space_group_name_H-M   'P 1'
#
loop_
_entity.id
_entity.type
_entity.pdbx_description
1 polymer ?
#
loop_
_entity_poly.entity_id
_entity_poly.type
_entity_poly.pdbx_seq_one_letter_code
_entity_poly.pdbx_strand_id
1 'polypeptide(L)'
;MPKRNPPPKSDEASTTKRSFNLFAQHNRGLLLDIVVFIANLFLMRLFTGFVIDLFNLANNNNSLAKLALISGALAMWILPAAGAVMKRWHFHQRLAHEKKSLDFDDKLSGCLFNPIFYFCLNLVVMSAIIAALGQEMVGKKGMDNGAVFVPTIFIGLAATIFQTYLIYRYFIPPKKPPRSEFLRRPESELLGDVCFFFNMLMFQAAWNLLTFADLGRVSGIGEFFGRLFFLSFVALLIYFPPRMFYLAEDIYRPRTWLTMLLANSPVIFKVLVGTKSTAGW
;
A
#
# COMPACT_ATOMS: atom_id res chain seq x y z
N MET A 1 -23.82 67.52 23.74
CA MET A 1 -23.40 66.37 24.57
C MET A 1 -23.54 65.09 23.74
N PRO A 2 -22.45 64.40 23.41
CA PRO A 2 -22.52 63.17 22.60
C PRO A 2 -22.98 61.97 23.46
N LYS A 3 -23.97 61.22 22.95
CA LYS A 3 -24.48 59.99 23.58
C LYS A 3 -23.39 58.90 23.55
N ARG A 4 -22.98 58.42 24.73
CA ARG A 4 -22.14 57.22 24.88
C ARG A 4 -22.92 55.98 24.45
N ASN A 5 -22.40 55.24 23.48
CA ASN A 5 -22.91 53.92 23.14
C ASN A 5 -22.58 52.92 24.26
N PRO A 6 -23.49 51.99 24.58
CA PRO A 6 -23.24 50.95 25.57
C PRO A 6 -22.15 49.98 25.09
N PRO A 7 -21.39 49.38 26.02
CA PRO A 7 -20.31 48.45 25.68
C PRO A 7 -20.86 47.17 25.01
N PRO A 8 -20.07 46.53 24.12
CA PRO A 8 -20.45 45.28 23.47
C PRO A 8 -20.62 44.19 24.54
N LYS A 9 -21.73 43.45 24.43
CA LYS A 9 -21.98 42.27 25.25
C LYS A 9 -20.85 41.26 25.00
N SER A 10 -20.24 40.79 26.09
CA SER A 10 -19.29 39.70 26.10
C SER A 10 -19.94 38.46 25.49
N ASP A 11 -19.51 38.09 24.29
CA ASP A 11 -19.94 36.88 23.62
C ASP A 11 -19.66 35.66 24.51
N GLU A 12 -20.74 34.95 24.81
CA GLU A 12 -20.71 33.65 25.47
C GLU A 12 -19.74 32.74 24.71
N ALA A 13 -18.69 32.31 25.42
CA ALA A 13 -17.79 31.26 24.97
C ALA A 13 -18.59 29.96 24.81
N SER A 14 -19.21 29.78 23.65
CA SER A 14 -19.82 28.53 23.25
C SER A 14 -18.70 27.48 23.20
N THR A 15 -18.64 26.66 24.24
CA THR A 15 -17.91 25.39 24.23
C THR A 15 -18.58 24.47 23.22
N THR A 16 -18.28 24.70 21.96
CA THR A 16 -18.67 23.85 20.85
C THR A 16 -18.03 22.49 21.09
N LYS A 17 -18.81 21.54 21.64
CA LYS A 17 -18.47 20.12 21.67
C LYS A 17 -18.03 19.75 20.26
N ARG A 18 -16.72 19.59 20.03
CA ARG A 18 -16.17 19.02 18.80
C ARG A 18 -16.71 17.61 18.71
N SER A 19 -17.86 17.44 18.04
CA SER A 19 -18.37 16.14 17.67
C SER A 19 -17.31 15.50 16.78
N PHE A 20 -16.63 14.47 17.30
CA PHE A 20 -15.70 13.68 16.52
C PHE A 20 -16.50 12.94 15.44
N ASN A 21 -16.63 13.58 14.28
CA ASN A 21 -17.30 12.98 13.15
C ASN A 21 -16.31 12.03 12.48
N LEU A 22 -16.25 10.79 12.99
CA LEU A 22 -15.32 9.75 12.53
C LEU A 22 -15.46 9.44 11.04
N PHE A 23 -16.64 9.67 10.46
CA PHE A 23 -16.94 9.48 9.03
C PHE A 23 -16.67 10.71 8.16
N ALA A 24 -16.13 11.80 8.72
CA ALA A 24 -15.76 12.96 7.92
C ALA A 24 -14.71 12.57 6.88
N GLN A 25 -14.82 13.14 5.67
CA GLN A 25 -13.91 12.90 4.55
C GLN A 25 -12.43 13.16 4.92
N HIS A 26 -12.19 14.02 5.91
CA HIS A 26 -10.87 14.35 6.44
C HIS A 26 -10.25 13.27 7.36
N ASN A 27 -11.01 12.26 7.80
CA ASN A 27 -10.58 11.17 8.68
C ASN A 27 -10.43 9.83 7.94
N ARG A 28 -10.50 9.82 6.60
CA ARG A 28 -10.43 8.59 5.78
C ARG A 28 -9.18 7.75 6.06
N GLY A 29 -8.01 8.39 6.21
CA GLY A 29 -6.77 7.68 6.56
C GLY A 29 -6.84 6.96 7.92
N LEU A 30 -7.42 7.62 8.94
CA LEU A 30 -7.60 7.02 10.27
C LEU A 30 -8.60 5.86 10.23
N LEU A 31 -9.73 6.02 9.54
CA LEU A 31 -10.73 4.97 9.40
C LEU A 31 -10.13 3.76 8.67
N LEU A 32 -9.36 3.99 7.61
CA LEU A 32 -8.63 2.95 6.90
C LEU A 32 -7.63 2.26 7.83
N ASP A 33 -6.88 2.99 8.65
CA ASP A 33 -5.94 2.37 9.59
C ASP A 33 -6.63 1.52 10.66
N ILE A 34 -7.79 1.95 11.18
CA ILE A 34 -8.59 1.15 12.12
C ILE A 34 -9.13 -0.10 11.42
N VAL A 35 -9.67 0.04 10.21
CA VAL A 35 -10.16 -1.09 9.42
C VAL A 35 -9.02 -2.04 9.10
N VAL A 36 -7.84 -1.53 8.73
CA VAL A 36 -6.64 -2.34 8.50
C VAL A 36 -6.15 -2.98 9.78
N PHE A 37 -6.23 -2.33 10.93
CA PHE A 37 -5.87 -2.95 12.21
C PHE A 37 -6.80 -4.11 12.55
N ILE A 38 -8.12 -3.90 12.45
CA ILE A 38 -9.11 -4.95 12.69
C ILE A 38 -8.97 -6.08 11.66
N ALA A 39 -8.80 -5.74 10.38
CA ALA A 39 -8.50 -6.69 9.33
C ALA A 39 -7.18 -7.42 9.62
N ASN A 40 -6.13 -6.73 10.08
CA ASN A 40 -4.85 -7.33 10.45
C ASN A 40 -4.97 -8.33 11.59
N LEU A 41 -5.84 -8.08 12.57
CA LEU A 41 -6.05 -9.01 13.68
C LEU A 41 -6.82 -10.27 13.26
N PHE A 42 -7.84 -10.15 12.42
CA PHE A 42 -8.74 -11.26 12.09
C PHE A 42 -8.64 -11.71 10.63
N LEU A 43 -8.88 -10.79 9.70
CA LEU A 43 -8.96 -11.07 8.28
C LEU A 43 -7.61 -11.52 7.72
N MET A 44 -6.50 -10.96 8.18
CA MET A 44 -5.18 -11.30 7.66
C MET A 44 -4.74 -12.69 8.07
N ARG A 45 -5.12 -13.17 9.27
CA ARG A 45 -4.86 -14.57 9.64
C ARG A 45 -5.60 -15.53 8.71
N LEU A 46 -6.88 -15.25 8.45
CA LEU A 46 -7.70 -16.06 7.54
C LEU A 46 -7.18 -15.96 6.10
N PHE A 47 -6.86 -14.76 5.63
CA PHE A 47 -6.41 -14.51 4.28
C PHE A 47 -5.02 -15.10 4.03
N THR A 48 -4.09 -14.99 4.99
CA THR A 48 -2.79 -15.66 4.89
C THR A 48 -2.95 -17.19 4.90
N GLY A 49 -3.84 -17.74 5.74
CA GLY A 49 -4.16 -19.17 5.70
C GLY A 49 -4.69 -19.60 4.33
N PHE A 50 -5.66 -18.86 3.80
CA PHE A 50 -6.20 -19.08 2.45
C PHE A 50 -5.13 -19.02 1.36
N VAL A 51 -4.21 -18.04 1.42
CA VAL A 51 -3.11 -17.92 0.46
C VAL A 51 -2.14 -19.11 0.59
N ILE A 52 -1.82 -19.57 1.80
CA ILE A 52 -0.99 -20.76 2.02
C ILE A 52 -1.68 -22.00 1.45
N ASP A 53 -2.99 -22.16 1.69
CA ASP A 53 -3.77 -23.27 1.12
C ASP A 53 -3.77 -23.23 -0.41
N LEU A 54 -3.90 -22.03 -1.01
CA LEU A 54 -3.75 -21.86 -2.46
C LEU A 54 -2.36 -22.26 -2.96
N PHE A 55 -1.29 -21.91 -2.24
CA PHE A 55 0.06 -22.38 -2.60
C PHE A 55 0.18 -23.89 -2.51
N ASN A 56 -0.35 -24.52 -1.46
CA ASN A 56 -0.35 -25.97 -1.31
C ASN A 56 -1.14 -26.65 -2.44
N LEU A 57 -2.32 -26.13 -2.79
CA LEU A 57 -3.13 -26.61 -3.90
C LEU A 57 -2.43 -26.42 -5.25
N ALA A 58 -1.79 -25.27 -5.46
CA ALA A 58 -1.02 -24.99 -6.67
C ALA A 58 0.18 -25.94 -6.83
N ASN A 59 0.87 -26.25 -5.73
CA ASN A 59 1.95 -27.25 -5.67
C ASN A 59 1.44 -28.66 -6.00
N ASN A 60 0.20 -28.97 -5.62
CA ASN A 60 -0.50 -30.19 -6.02
C ASN A 60 -1.08 -30.14 -7.45
N ASN A 61 -0.57 -29.24 -8.30
CA ASN A 61 -0.96 -29.05 -9.69
C ASN A 61 -2.44 -28.66 -9.92
N ASN A 62 -3.12 -28.07 -8.95
CA ASN A 62 -4.47 -27.54 -9.16
C ASN A 62 -4.43 -26.26 -10.02
N SER A 63 -4.95 -26.31 -11.25
CA SER A 63 -4.94 -25.18 -12.19
C SER A 63 -5.70 -23.95 -11.70
N LEU A 64 -6.81 -24.13 -10.98
CA LEU A 64 -7.59 -23.00 -10.44
C LEU A 64 -6.79 -22.26 -9.36
N ALA A 65 -6.07 -22.99 -8.50
CA ALA A 65 -5.24 -22.38 -7.48
C ALA A 65 -4.08 -21.58 -8.10
N LYS A 66 -3.43 -22.12 -9.14
CA LYS A 66 -2.39 -21.39 -9.89
C LYS A 66 -2.93 -20.14 -10.56
N LEU A 67 -4.10 -20.23 -11.20
CA LEU A 67 -4.77 -19.08 -11.82
C LEU A 67 -5.16 -18.02 -10.77
N ALA A 68 -5.62 -18.43 -9.59
CA ALA A 68 -5.91 -17.53 -8.48
C ALA A 68 -4.64 -16.80 -8.00
N LEU A 69 -3.50 -17.48 -7.87
CA LEU A 69 -2.23 -16.85 -7.49
C LEU A 69 -1.72 -15.90 -8.57
N ILE A 70 -1.80 -16.28 -9.85
CA ILE A 70 -1.42 -15.43 -11.00
C ILE A 70 -2.29 -14.18 -11.06
N SER A 71 -3.61 -14.34 -10.96
CA SER A 71 -4.54 -13.20 -10.93
C SER A 71 -4.31 -12.31 -9.72
N GLY A 72 -3.92 -12.90 -8.58
CA GLY A 72 -3.47 -12.16 -7.40
C GLY A 72 -2.26 -11.28 -7.69
N ALA A 73 -1.19 -11.86 -8.25
CA ALA A 73 0.01 -11.10 -8.62
C ALA A 73 -0.28 -10.01 -9.66
N LEU A 74 -1.09 -10.32 -10.67
CA LEU A 74 -1.55 -9.34 -11.67
C LEU A 74 -2.34 -8.21 -11.02
N ALA A 75 -3.24 -8.49 -10.08
CA ALA A 75 -3.99 -7.47 -9.38
C ALA A 75 -3.06 -6.56 -8.55
N MET A 76 -2.06 -7.12 -7.85
CA MET A 76 -1.04 -6.33 -7.13
C MET A 76 -0.26 -5.38 -8.07
N TRP A 77 -0.10 -5.76 -9.33
CA TRP A 77 0.59 -4.95 -10.32
C TRP A 77 -0.32 -3.90 -10.99
N ILE A 78 -1.58 -4.24 -11.30
CA ILE A 78 -2.52 -3.37 -12.04
C ILE A 78 -3.22 -2.36 -11.13
N LEU A 79 -3.73 -2.80 -9.98
CA LEU A 79 -4.55 -1.98 -9.08
C LEU A 79 -3.89 -0.65 -8.66
N PRO A 80 -2.60 -0.58 -8.28
CA PRO A 80 -2.03 0.70 -7.86
C PRO A 80 -1.96 1.71 -9.00
N ALA A 81 -1.67 1.28 -10.23
CA ALA A 81 -1.65 2.18 -11.38
C ALA A 81 -3.06 2.62 -11.78
N ALA A 82 -4.04 1.71 -11.73
CA ALA A 82 -5.44 2.03 -11.96
C ALA A 82 -5.95 3.05 -10.92
N GLY A 83 -5.71 2.79 -9.63
CA GLY A 83 -6.08 3.69 -8.54
C GLY A 83 -5.44 5.07 -8.66
N ALA A 84 -4.14 5.11 -9.02
CA ALA A 84 -3.42 6.34 -9.29
C ALA A 84 -4.07 7.17 -10.41
N VAL A 85 -4.38 6.56 -11.55
CA VAL A 85 -5.03 7.28 -12.66
C VAL A 85 -6.41 7.80 -12.28
N MET A 86 -7.21 7.00 -11.55
CA MET A 86 -8.58 7.35 -11.18
C MET A 86 -8.66 8.44 -10.10
N LYS A 87 -7.75 8.42 -9.12
CA LYS A 87 -7.76 9.34 -7.97
C LYS A 87 -7.02 10.65 -8.24
N ARG A 88 -6.10 10.67 -9.21
CA ARG A 88 -5.21 11.82 -9.49
C ARG A 88 -5.93 13.16 -9.59
N TRP A 89 -7.03 13.24 -10.35
CA TRP A 89 -7.71 14.51 -10.61
C TRP A 89 -8.28 15.12 -9.31
N HIS A 90 -9.08 14.35 -8.58
CA HIS A 90 -9.73 14.78 -7.34
C HIS A 90 -8.71 15.09 -6.23
N PHE A 91 -7.64 14.30 -6.15
CA PHE A 91 -6.54 14.55 -5.21
C PHE A 91 -5.93 15.94 -5.41
N HIS A 92 -5.55 16.29 -6.64
CA HIS A 92 -4.96 17.61 -6.93
C HIS A 92 -5.96 18.75 -6.82
N GLN A 93 -7.25 18.53 -7.10
CA GLN A 93 -8.28 19.54 -6.84
C GLN A 93 -8.38 19.88 -5.35
N ARG A 94 -8.41 18.88 -4.47
CA ARG A 94 -8.41 19.09 -3.02
C ARG A 94 -7.16 19.83 -2.56
N LEU A 95 -6.00 19.42 -3.06
CA LEU A 95 -4.73 20.04 -2.71
C LEU A 95 -4.72 21.53 -3.09
N ALA A 96 -5.23 21.87 -4.28
CA ALA A 96 -5.39 23.23 -4.74
C ALA A 96 -6.38 24.04 -3.88
N HIS A 97 -7.50 23.44 -3.47
CA HIS A 97 -8.47 24.07 -2.56
C HIS A 97 -7.88 24.37 -1.17
N GLU A 98 -7.05 23.47 -0.64
CA GLU A 98 -6.37 23.66 0.64
C GLU A 98 -5.16 24.60 0.55
N LYS A 99 -4.82 25.11 -0.65
CA LYS A 99 -3.61 25.92 -0.94
C LYS A 99 -2.32 25.26 -0.45
N LYS A 100 -2.29 23.92 -0.44
CA LYS A 100 -1.09 23.14 -0.13
C LYS A 100 -0.39 22.81 -1.44
N SER A 101 0.93 22.81 -1.43
CA SER A 101 1.74 22.16 -2.44
C SER A 101 2.32 20.88 -1.84
N LEU A 102 2.35 19.80 -2.62
CA LEU A 102 3.22 18.67 -2.31
C LEU A 102 4.64 19.14 -2.59
N ASP A 103 5.32 19.62 -1.55
CA ASP A 103 6.72 20.01 -1.68
C ASP A 103 7.58 18.75 -1.60
N PHE A 104 7.89 18.17 -2.77
CA PHE A 104 8.74 16.97 -2.85
C PHE A 104 10.19 17.26 -2.47
N ASP A 105 10.57 18.53 -2.36
CA ASP A 105 11.92 18.95 -1.95
C ASP A 105 12.15 18.84 -0.43
N ASP A 106 11.09 18.59 0.36
CA ASP A 106 11.25 18.22 1.76
C ASP A 106 12.03 16.90 1.86
N LYS A 107 13.19 16.92 2.52
CA LYS A 107 14.14 15.79 2.68
C LYS A 107 13.48 14.48 3.11
N LEU A 108 12.41 14.57 3.90
CA LEU A 108 11.66 13.42 4.41
C LEU A 108 10.74 12.80 3.34
N SER A 109 10.15 13.62 2.46
CA SER A 109 9.32 13.13 1.37
C SER A 109 10.19 12.52 0.25
N GLY A 110 11.33 13.12 -0.08
CA GLY A 110 12.23 12.59 -1.11
C GLY A 110 12.80 11.20 -0.78
N CYS A 111 13.04 10.91 0.50
CA CYS A 111 13.50 9.59 0.95
C CYS A 111 12.38 8.54 0.96
N LEU A 112 11.19 8.92 1.46
CA LEU A 112 10.05 8.01 1.58
C LEU A 112 9.40 7.70 0.22
N PHE A 113 9.31 8.69 -0.66
CA PHE A 113 8.73 8.60 -2.00
C PHE A 113 9.79 8.33 -3.08
N ASN A 114 10.83 7.58 -2.75
CA ASN A 114 11.86 7.24 -3.73
C ASN A 114 11.30 6.27 -4.78
N PRO A 115 11.21 6.68 -6.06
CA PRO A 115 10.65 5.85 -7.14
C PRO A 115 11.39 4.52 -7.32
N ILE A 116 12.66 4.44 -6.90
CA ILE A 116 13.49 3.25 -7.02
C ILE A 116 12.92 2.10 -6.18
N PHE A 117 12.47 2.35 -4.94
CA PHE A 117 11.89 1.27 -4.12
C PHE A 117 10.59 0.74 -4.72
N TYR A 118 9.74 1.64 -5.22
CA TYR A 118 8.52 1.26 -5.91
C TYR A 118 8.82 0.45 -7.17
N PHE A 119 9.78 0.89 -7.97
CA PHE A 119 10.24 0.19 -9.17
C PHE A 119 10.79 -1.21 -8.86
N CYS A 120 11.66 -1.34 -7.85
CA CYS A 120 12.20 -2.63 -7.41
C CYS A 120 11.09 -3.58 -6.96
N LEU A 121 10.10 -3.09 -6.19
CA LEU A 121 8.96 -3.89 -5.78
C LEU A 121 8.16 -4.41 -6.99
N ASN A 122 7.89 -3.56 -7.97
CA ASN A 122 7.18 -3.99 -9.18
C ASN A 122 7.99 -4.95 -10.03
N LEU A 123 9.32 -4.83 -10.06
CA LEU A 123 10.15 -5.81 -10.75
C LEU A 123 9.98 -7.19 -10.10
N VAL A 124 9.97 -7.28 -8.77
CA VAL A 124 9.73 -8.55 -8.06
C VAL A 124 8.35 -9.11 -8.40
N VAL A 125 7.30 -8.28 -8.35
CA VAL A 125 5.93 -8.71 -8.70
C VAL A 125 5.85 -9.13 -10.17
N MET A 126 6.46 -8.39 -11.09
CA MET A 126 6.48 -8.71 -12.51
C MET A 126 7.28 -9.98 -12.80
N SER A 127 8.40 -10.21 -12.11
CA SER A 127 9.14 -11.47 -12.18
C SER A 127 8.28 -12.65 -11.72
N ALA A 128 7.51 -12.50 -10.64
CA ALA A 128 6.57 -13.52 -10.20
C ALA A 128 5.47 -13.78 -11.24
N ILE A 129 4.91 -12.73 -11.86
CA ILE A 129 3.92 -12.83 -12.95
C ILE A 129 4.53 -13.56 -14.15
N ILE A 130 5.72 -13.17 -14.60
CA ILE A 130 6.42 -13.79 -15.75
C ILE A 130 6.73 -15.26 -15.46
N ALA A 131 7.25 -15.56 -14.28
CA ALA A 131 7.57 -16.94 -13.91
C ALA A 131 6.31 -17.81 -13.92
N ALA A 132 5.22 -17.32 -13.30
CA ALA A 132 3.99 -18.08 -13.20
C ALA A 132 3.26 -18.22 -14.55
N LEU A 133 3.11 -17.14 -15.32
CA LEU A 133 2.50 -17.18 -16.65
C LEU A 133 3.36 -17.95 -17.65
N GLY A 134 4.68 -17.74 -17.63
CA GLY A 134 5.62 -18.42 -18.52
C GLY A 134 5.62 -19.92 -18.29
N GLN A 135 5.62 -20.35 -17.02
CA GLN A 135 5.51 -21.76 -16.67
C GLN A 135 4.18 -22.39 -17.11
N GLU A 136 3.07 -21.67 -17.02
CA GLU A 136 1.75 -22.21 -17.42
C GLU A 136 1.54 -22.18 -18.94
N MET A 137 1.99 -21.15 -19.65
CA MET A 137 1.76 -21.01 -21.09
C MET A 137 2.75 -21.80 -21.94
N VAL A 138 4.03 -21.78 -21.57
CA VAL A 138 5.12 -22.30 -22.40
C VAL A 138 5.77 -23.55 -21.76
N GLY A 139 5.50 -23.79 -20.48
CA GLY A 139 6.12 -24.88 -19.73
C GLY A 139 7.59 -24.60 -19.40
N LYS A 140 8.17 -25.48 -18.58
CA LYS A 140 9.57 -25.36 -18.15
C LYS A 140 10.55 -25.31 -19.33
N LYS A 141 10.37 -26.21 -20.31
CA LYS A 141 11.28 -26.33 -21.46
C LYS A 141 11.37 -25.07 -22.32
N GLY A 142 10.28 -24.34 -22.51
CA GLY A 142 10.36 -23.11 -23.31
C GLY A 142 10.72 -21.87 -22.48
N MET A 143 10.53 -21.88 -21.15
CA MET A 143 11.15 -20.87 -20.28
C MET A 143 12.67 -21.03 -20.16
N ASP A 144 13.19 -22.25 -20.34
CA ASP A 144 14.63 -22.52 -20.42
C ASP A 144 15.23 -22.08 -21.78
N ASN A 145 14.38 -21.76 -22.78
CA ASN A 145 14.83 -21.27 -24.07
C ASN A 145 15.08 -19.75 -24.00
N GLY A 146 16.34 -19.34 -24.21
CA GLY A 146 16.75 -17.94 -24.23
C GLY A 146 15.95 -17.08 -25.21
N ALA A 147 15.45 -17.64 -26.31
CA ALA A 147 14.64 -16.92 -27.29
C ALA A 147 13.25 -16.48 -26.76
N VAL A 148 12.72 -17.16 -25.75
CA VAL A 148 11.44 -16.80 -25.10
C VAL A 148 11.70 -16.01 -23.83
N PHE A 149 12.67 -16.46 -23.03
CA PHE A 149 13.00 -15.86 -21.74
C PHE A 149 13.48 -14.41 -21.87
N VAL A 150 14.42 -14.14 -22.78
CA VAL A 150 15.05 -12.81 -22.92
C VAL A 150 14.03 -11.75 -23.35
N PRO A 151 13.20 -11.94 -24.41
CA PRO A 151 12.17 -10.97 -24.76
C PRO A 151 11.16 -10.75 -23.64
N THR A 152 10.78 -11.80 -22.90
CA THR A 152 9.81 -11.69 -21.81
C THR A 152 10.34 -10.81 -20.67
N ILE A 153 11.64 -10.89 -20.36
CA ILE A 153 12.28 -9.97 -19.40
C ILE A 153 12.19 -8.52 -19.89
N PHE A 154 12.54 -8.24 -21.14
CA PHE A 154 12.48 -6.88 -21.68
C PHE A 154 11.05 -6.31 -21.71
N ILE A 155 10.06 -7.14 -22.04
CA ILE A 155 8.64 -6.77 -21.97
C ILE A 155 8.24 -6.46 -20.53
N GLY A 156 8.63 -7.31 -19.56
CA GLY A 156 8.37 -7.09 -18.14
C GLY A 156 9.00 -5.81 -17.61
N LEU A 157 10.24 -5.53 -18.02
CA LEU A 157 10.95 -4.31 -17.66
C LEU A 157 10.24 -3.08 -18.23
N ALA A 158 9.90 -3.08 -19.52
CA ALA A 158 9.18 -1.99 -20.16
C ALA A 158 7.80 -1.75 -19.51
N ALA A 159 7.06 -2.82 -19.21
CA ALA A 159 5.79 -2.75 -18.50
C ALA A 159 5.96 -2.13 -17.11
N THR A 160 6.99 -2.54 -16.36
CA THR A 160 7.29 -2.02 -15.01
C THR A 160 7.67 -0.54 -15.03
N ILE A 161 8.46 -0.11 -16.03
CA ILE A 161 8.79 1.31 -16.24
C ILE A 161 7.50 2.10 -16.51
N PHE A 162 6.65 1.61 -17.41
CA PHE A 162 5.38 2.25 -17.74
C PHE A 162 4.45 2.35 -16.52
N GLN A 163 4.32 1.27 -15.75
CA GLN A 163 3.48 1.21 -14.55
C GLN A 163 4.01 2.15 -13.45
N THR A 164 5.32 2.19 -13.25
CA THR A 164 5.98 3.15 -12.33
C THR A 164 5.76 4.58 -12.79
N TYR A 165 5.86 4.85 -14.09
CA TYR A 165 5.58 6.17 -14.66
C TYR A 165 4.13 6.62 -14.41
N LEU A 166 3.14 5.74 -14.59
CA LEU A 166 1.73 6.06 -14.33
C LEU A 166 1.50 6.44 -12.87
N ILE A 167 2.18 5.76 -11.96
CA ILE A 167 2.10 6.02 -10.53
C ILE A 167 2.81 7.31 -10.17
N TYR A 168 4.00 7.57 -10.71
CA TYR A 168 4.67 8.84 -10.47
C TYR A 168 3.87 10.03 -10.99
N ARG A 169 3.17 9.83 -12.11
CA ARG A 169 2.26 10.82 -12.68
C ARG A 169 1.12 11.20 -11.72
N TYR A 170 0.71 10.34 -10.79
CA TYR A 170 -0.25 10.67 -9.72
C TYR A 170 0.19 11.90 -8.93
N PHE A 171 1.47 11.98 -8.59
CA PHE A 171 2.02 13.03 -7.74
C PHE A 171 2.22 14.37 -8.47
N ILE A 172 2.25 14.34 -9.80
CA ILE A 172 2.41 15.55 -10.62
C ILE A 172 1.03 16.16 -10.90
N PRO A 173 0.81 17.47 -10.68
CA PRO A 173 -0.48 18.11 -10.93
C PRO A 173 -0.89 18.02 -12.41
N PRO A 174 -2.16 17.71 -12.70
CA PRO A 174 -2.66 17.62 -14.07
C PRO A 174 -2.79 19.02 -14.69
N LYS A 175 -2.11 19.26 -15.82
CA LYS A 175 -2.17 20.54 -16.56
C LYS A 175 -3.53 20.79 -17.24
N LYS A 176 -4.30 19.74 -17.49
CA LYS A 176 -5.59 19.78 -18.19
C LYS A 176 -6.57 18.81 -17.52
N PRO A 177 -7.88 19.09 -17.55
CA PRO A 177 -8.88 18.15 -17.08
C PRO A 177 -8.81 16.84 -17.87
N PRO A 178 -9.07 15.68 -17.23
CA PRO A 178 -9.06 14.39 -17.91
C PRO A 178 -10.11 14.37 -19.02
N ARG A 179 -9.80 13.69 -20.13
CA ARG A 179 -10.72 13.60 -21.28
C ARG A 179 -11.98 12.79 -20.96
N SER A 180 -11.82 11.73 -20.17
CA SER A 180 -12.94 10.89 -19.73
C SER A 180 -13.79 11.63 -18.70
N GLU A 181 -15.11 11.64 -18.92
CA GLU A 181 -16.07 12.21 -17.97
C GLU A 181 -16.09 11.43 -16.66
N PHE A 182 -15.96 10.10 -16.72
CA PHE A 182 -15.92 9.23 -15.54
C PHE A 182 -14.85 9.67 -14.53
N LEU A 183 -13.65 10.02 -15.00
CA LEU A 183 -12.53 10.47 -14.16
C LEU A 183 -12.77 11.83 -13.47
N ARG A 184 -13.82 12.56 -13.86
CA ARG A 184 -14.22 13.83 -13.23
C ARG A 184 -15.31 13.64 -12.18
N ARG A 185 -15.96 12.48 -12.14
CA ARG A 185 -17.05 12.20 -11.22
C ARG A 185 -16.52 11.57 -9.91
N PRO A 186 -17.21 11.73 -8.77
CA PRO A 186 -16.74 11.22 -7.48
C PRO A 186 -16.65 9.68 -7.41
N GLU A 187 -17.36 8.96 -8.28
CA GLU A 187 -17.30 7.49 -8.32
C GLU A 187 -15.92 6.98 -8.72
N SER A 188 -15.17 7.73 -9.56
CA SER A 188 -13.80 7.34 -9.91
C SER A 188 -12.87 7.44 -8.71
N GLU A 189 -13.09 8.41 -7.82
CA GLU A 189 -12.32 8.51 -6.57
C GLU A 189 -12.60 7.31 -5.66
N LEU A 190 -13.87 6.95 -5.49
CA LEU A 190 -14.25 5.78 -4.68
C LEU A 190 -13.62 4.50 -5.24
N LEU A 191 -13.67 4.31 -6.56
CA LEU A 191 -13.06 3.15 -7.19
C LEU A 191 -11.53 3.15 -7.03
N GLY A 192 -10.90 4.32 -7.10
CA GLY A 192 -9.48 4.48 -6.81
C GLY A 192 -9.10 4.12 -5.37
N ASP A 193 -9.89 4.55 -4.39
CA ASP A 193 -9.73 4.18 -2.98
C ASP A 193 -9.87 2.66 -2.78
N VAL A 194 -10.87 2.05 -3.43
CA VAL A 194 -11.06 0.59 -3.41
C VAL A 194 -9.85 -0.14 -4.01
N CYS A 195 -9.32 0.31 -5.16
CA CYS A 195 -8.12 -0.27 -5.77
C CYS A 195 -6.92 -0.21 -4.84
N PHE A 196 -6.65 0.95 -4.22
CA PHE A 196 -5.55 1.09 -3.28
C PHE A 196 -5.74 0.26 -2.02
N PHE A 197 -6.97 0.16 -1.51
CA PHE A 197 -7.29 -0.66 -0.34
C PHE A 197 -7.05 -2.14 -0.60
N PHE A 198 -7.57 -2.69 -1.70
CA PHE A 198 -7.33 -4.09 -2.07
C PHE A 198 -5.85 -4.35 -2.32
N ASN A 199 -5.16 -3.47 -3.04
CA ASN A 199 -3.73 -3.61 -3.28
C ASN A 199 -2.94 -3.67 -1.96
N MET A 200 -3.26 -2.80 -1.01
CA MET A 200 -2.65 -2.79 0.31
C MET A 200 -2.91 -4.09 1.08
N LEU A 201 -4.13 -4.64 1.06
CA LEU A 201 -4.44 -5.93 1.69
C LEU A 201 -3.58 -7.07 1.10
N MET A 202 -3.39 -7.07 -0.22
CA MET A 202 -2.59 -8.09 -0.89
C MET A 202 -1.10 -7.98 -0.55
N PHE A 203 -0.55 -6.75 -0.54
CA PHE A 203 0.83 -6.52 -0.08
C PHE A 203 1.01 -6.87 1.40
N GLN A 204 0.02 -6.58 2.25
CA GLN A 204 0.06 -7.01 3.65
C GLN A 204 0.06 -8.54 3.77
N ALA A 205 -0.63 -9.25 2.88
CA ALA A 205 -0.66 -10.71 2.89
C ALA A 205 0.67 -11.30 2.46
N ALA A 206 1.27 -10.75 1.40
CA ALA A 206 2.61 -11.09 0.95
C ALA A 206 3.65 -10.81 2.06
N TRP A 207 3.53 -9.66 2.72
CA TRP A 207 4.35 -9.29 3.87
C TRP A 207 4.25 -10.29 5.02
N ASN A 208 3.02 -10.66 5.40
CA ASN A 208 2.81 -11.67 6.42
C ASN A 208 3.44 -13.00 6.00
N LEU A 209 3.21 -13.46 4.77
CA LEU A 209 3.77 -14.70 4.24
C LEU A 209 5.31 -14.71 4.30
N LEU A 210 5.96 -13.62 3.92
CA LEU A 210 7.42 -13.49 4.00
C LEU A 210 7.94 -13.51 5.44
N THR A 211 7.16 -12.97 6.38
CA THR A 211 7.50 -12.96 7.81
C THR A 211 7.03 -14.21 8.56
N PHE A 212 6.35 -15.14 7.88
CA PHE A 212 5.95 -16.45 8.42
C PHE A 212 7.09 -17.47 8.43
N ALA A 213 8.25 -17.19 7.82
CA ALA A 213 9.45 -17.98 8.03
C ALA A 213 9.70 -18.07 9.55
N ASP A 214 9.63 -19.27 10.12
CA ASP A 214 9.77 -19.51 11.55
C ASP A 214 11.21 -19.22 11.97
N LEU A 215 11.53 -17.95 12.19
CA LEU A 215 12.88 -17.50 12.50
C LEU A 215 13.35 -17.99 13.88
N GLY A 216 12.54 -18.73 14.65
CA GLY A 216 12.88 -19.14 16.00
C GLY A 216 13.05 -17.95 16.96
N ARG A 217 13.42 -18.24 18.21
CA ARG A 217 13.71 -17.21 19.21
C ARG A 217 15.07 -16.57 18.94
N VAL A 218 15.15 -15.26 19.15
CA VAL A 218 16.41 -14.52 19.06
C VAL A 218 17.39 -15.04 20.11
N SER A 219 18.57 -15.46 19.65
CA SER A 219 19.64 -16.01 20.47
C SER A 219 20.59 -14.95 21.03
N GLY A 220 20.64 -13.75 20.43
CA GLY A 220 21.52 -12.67 20.87
C GLY A 220 21.25 -11.31 20.24
N ILE A 221 21.97 -10.28 20.72
CA ILE A 221 21.82 -8.88 20.30
C ILE A 221 22.13 -8.68 18.81
N GLY A 222 23.16 -9.35 18.28
CA GLY A 222 23.51 -9.26 16.86
C GLY A 222 22.39 -9.77 15.95
N GLU A 223 21.77 -10.89 16.32
CA GLU A 223 20.63 -11.44 15.60
C GLU A 223 19.40 -10.51 15.70
N PHE A 224 19.16 -9.90 16.87
CA PHE A 224 18.10 -8.90 17.03
C PHE A 224 18.26 -7.74 16.05
N PHE A 225 19.46 -7.14 15.97
CA PHE A 225 19.72 -6.05 15.02
C PHE A 225 19.66 -6.50 13.56
N GLY A 226 20.11 -7.71 13.25
CA GLY A 226 19.97 -8.30 11.92
C GLY A 226 18.50 -8.43 11.51
N ARG A 227 17.64 -8.94 12.41
CA ARG A 227 16.19 -9.04 12.18
C ARG A 227 15.52 -7.68 12.10
N LEU A 228 15.93 -6.72 12.92
CA LEU A 228 15.43 -5.34 12.86
C LEU A 228 15.81 -4.66 11.54
N PHE A 229 17.03 -4.85 11.06
CA PHE A 229 17.49 -4.33 9.78
C PHE A 229 16.70 -4.95 8.63
N PHE A 230 16.56 -6.28 8.61
CA PHE A 230 15.73 -6.98 7.63
C PHE A 230 14.28 -6.50 7.66
N LEU A 231 13.67 -6.44 8.85
CA LEU A 231 12.31 -5.95 9.01
C LEU A 231 12.15 -4.52 8.49
N SER A 232 13.10 -3.64 8.79
CA SER A 232 13.09 -2.25 8.32
C SER A 232 13.23 -2.16 6.80
N PHE A 233 14.14 -2.95 6.23
CA PHE A 233 14.38 -3.00 4.79
C PHE A 233 13.17 -3.53 4.03
N VAL A 234 12.63 -4.67 4.46
CA VAL A 234 11.48 -5.26 3.77
C VAL A 234 10.23 -4.40 4.03
N ALA A 235 10.08 -3.76 5.19
CA ALA A 235 8.97 -2.82 5.42
C ALA A 235 9.06 -1.62 4.45
N LEU A 236 10.27 -1.06 4.26
CA LEU A 236 10.53 -0.02 3.26
C LEU A 236 10.22 -0.48 1.84
N LEU A 237 10.49 -1.74 1.52
CA LEU A 237 10.30 -2.29 0.19
C LEU A 237 8.84 -2.71 -0.10
N ILE A 238 8.12 -3.28 0.86
CA ILE A 238 6.83 -3.94 0.62
C ILE A 238 5.66 -3.19 1.25
N TYR A 239 5.84 -2.66 2.46
CA TYR A 239 4.75 -2.03 3.21
C TYR A 239 4.57 -0.55 2.85
N PHE A 240 5.67 0.21 2.77
CA PHE A 240 5.60 1.65 2.48
C PHE A 240 5.06 1.97 1.08
N PRO A 241 5.48 1.29 0.00
CA PRO A 241 5.04 1.60 -1.36
C PRO A 241 3.52 1.65 -1.57
N PRO A 242 2.72 0.65 -1.17
CA PRO A 242 1.26 0.73 -1.27
C PRO A 242 0.66 1.80 -0.34
N ARG A 243 1.30 2.10 0.79
CA ARG A 243 0.86 3.12 1.75
C ARG A 243 1.17 4.55 1.32
N MET A 244 2.13 4.76 0.43
CA MET A 244 2.52 6.08 -0.09
C MET A 244 1.31 6.89 -0.59
N PHE A 245 0.35 6.27 -1.26
CA PHE A 245 -0.83 6.96 -1.80
C PHE A 245 -1.73 7.56 -0.71
N TYR A 246 -1.83 6.90 0.45
CA TYR A 246 -2.57 7.41 1.60
C TYR A 246 -1.73 8.38 2.43
N LEU A 247 -0.43 8.10 2.56
CA LEU A 247 0.51 9.00 3.22
C LEU A 247 0.60 10.34 2.52
N ALA A 248 0.51 10.39 1.20
CA ALA A 248 0.50 11.65 0.45
C ALA A 248 -0.66 12.58 0.84
N GLU A 249 -1.78 12.04 1.34
CA GLU A 249 -2.91 12.83 1.83
C GLU A 249 -2.72 13.27 3.30
N ASP A 250 -2.04 12.46 4.13
CA ASP A 250 -2.00 12.62 5.59
C ASP A 250 -0.59 12.72 6.22
N ILE A 251 0.47 12.96 5.42
CA ILE A 251 1.88 12.89 5.87
C ILE A 251 2.18 13.79 7.08
N TYR A 252 1.57 14.97 7.14
CA TYR A 252 1.78 15.96 8.20
C TYR A 252 1.09 15.60 9.51
N ARG A 253 0.33 14.50 9.58
CA ARG A 253 -0.38 14.10 10.79
C ARG A 253 0.42 13.07 11.57
N PRO A 254 0.94 13.40 12.78
CA PRO A 254 1.71 12.46 13.60
C PRO A 254 0.90 11.23 14.01
N ARG A 255 -0.43 11.36 14.08
CA ARG A 255 -1.35 10.27 14.42
C ARG A 255 -1.30 9.13 13.41
N THR A 256 -1.14 9.44 12.12
CA THR A 256 -1.05 8.45 11.04
C THR A 256 0.18 7.56 11.21
N TRP A 257 1.30 8.11 11.66
CA TRP A 257 2.51 7.35 11.93
C TRP A 257 2.34 6.38 13.11
N LEU A 258 1.67 6.83 14.17
CA LEU A 258 1.38 5.99 15.33
C LEU A 258 0.44 4.84 14.97
N THR A 259 -0.63 5.12 14.21
CA THR A 259 -1.58 4.09 13.77
C THR A 259 -0.93 3.08 12.83
N MET A 260 0.00 3.52 11.97
CA MET A 260 0.79 2.61 11.12
C MET A 260 1.68 1.66 11.94
N LEU A 261 2.39 2.17 12.96
CA LEU A 261 3.19 1.34 13.84
C LEU A 261 2.31 0.35 14.61
N LEU A 262 1.16 0.81 15.11
CA LEU A 262 0.23 -0.01 15.87
C LEU A 262 -0.40 -1.11 15.00
N ALA A 263 -0.76 -0.78 13.75
CA ALA A 263 -1.29 -1.72 12.76
C ALA A 263 -0.33 -2.86 12.41
N ASN A 264 0.98 -2.61 12.47
CA ASN A 264 2.02 -3.60 12.18
C ASN A 264 2.67 -4.19 13.43
N SER A 265 2.30 -3.73 14.63
CA SER A 265 2.88 -4.19 15.89
C SER A 265 2.86 -5.72 16.06
N PRO A 266 1.83 -6.48 15.64
CA PRO A 266 1.85 -7.94 15.77
C PRO A 266 2.94 -8.59 14.92
N VAL A 267 3.15 -8.10 13.70
CA VAL A 267 4.17 -8.62 12.79
C VAL A 267 5.57 -8.22 13.26
N ILE A 268 5.74 -6.96 13.67
CA ILE A 268 6.99 -6.46 14.26
C ILE A 268 7.38 -7.31 15.47
N PHE A 269 6.43 -7.55 16.38
CA PHE A 269 6.66 -8.38 17.56
C PHE A 269 7.06 -9.80 17.18
N LYS A 270 6.35 -10.43 16.25
CA LYS A 270 6.63 -11.79 15.80
C LYS A 270 8.03 -11.93 15.19
N VAL A 271 8.44 -11.00 14.33
CA VAL A 271 9.77 -11.04 13.69
C VAL A 271 10.89 -10.75 14.68
N LEU A 272 10.73 -9.72 15.52
CA LEU A 272 11.78 -9.28 16.45
C LEU A 272 11.96 -10.20 17.65
N VAL A 273 10.89 -10.76 18.20
CA VAL A 273 10.94 -11.58 19.42
C VAL A 273 10.98 -13.08 19.08
N GLY A 274 10.37 -13.46 17.96
CA GLY A 274 10.15 -14.85 17.60
C GLY A 274 8.97 -15.46 18.37
N THR A 275 8.32 -16.44 17.76
CA THR A 275 7.32 -17.28 18.42
C THR A 275 7.98 -18.51 19.03
N LYS A 276 7.47 -19.01 20.17
CA LYS A 276 7.87 -20.35 20.64
C LYS A 276 7.39 -21.36 19.58
N SER A 277 8.31 -22.16 19.06
CA SER A 277 8.06 -23.23 18.07
C SER A 277 7.28 -24.43 18.69
N THR A 278 6.29 -24.16 19.55
CA THR A 278 5.60 -25.18 20.38
C THR A 278 4.10 -24.92 20.48
N ALA A 279 3.48 -24.50 19.39
CA ALA A 279 2.08 -24.79 19.15
C ALA A 279 1.99 -25.23 17.70
N GLY A 280 1.81 -26.55 17.52
CA GLY A 280 1.41 -27.10 16.23
C GLY A 280 0.22 -26.31 15.72
N TRP A 281 0.34 -25.91 14.47
CA TRP A 281 -0.78 -25.51 13.63
C TRP A 281 -1.17 -26.73 12.81
#